data_AF-A0A8J4TZQ5-F1
#
_entry.id   AF-A0A8J4TZQ5-F1
#
_cell.length_a   1.000
_cell.length_b   1.000
_cell.length_c   1.000
_cell.angle_alpha   90.00
_cell.angle_beta   90.00
_cell.angle_gamma   90.00
#
_symmetry.space_group_name_H-M   'P 1'
#
loop_
_entity.id
_entity.type
_entity.pdbx_description
1 polymer ?
#
loop_
_entity_poly.entity_id
_entity_poly.type
_entity_poly.pdbx_seq_one_letter_code
_entity_poly.pdbx_strand_id
1 'polypeptide(L)'
;MNSLESQLFQLQKEPATSAAQQPSKKPQSDRKLVDLPLFEMNMAREEGEGMETTESESPSTAGTPPPSLEQLLTSPDPKHEPFVWQVEPTKEELTNKLSTATRSMEHMNSLLHESEATNAILMEQISLLKSEMRRLERNQEREKSVANLEYLKNVLLQFIFLRAGSEKQALLPVIHTMLQLSPEEKSKLSAIAQ
;
A
#
# COMPACT_ATOMS: atom_id res chain seq x y z
N MET A 1 14.49 -6.23 -32.44
CA MET A 1 13.78 -7.30 -31.71
C MET A 1 14.70 -7.76 -30.60
N ASN A 2 14.27 -7.53 -29.36
CA ASN A 2 15.13 -7.13 -28.25
C ASN A 2 15.71 -8.33 -27.50
N SER A 3 17.02 -8.29 -27.21
CA SER A 3 17.74 -9.30 -26.40
C SER A 3 17.09 -9.58 -25.03
N LEU A 4 16.35 -8.60 -24.51
CA LEU A 4 15.62 -8.67 -23.24
C LEU A 4 14.43 -9.64 -23.30
N GLU A 5 13.74 -9.77 -24.44
CA GLU A 5 12.64 -10.74 -24.59
C GLU A 5 13.17 -12.18 -24.58
N SER A 6 14.36 -12.40 -25.15
CA SER A 6 15.03 -13.70 -25.15
C SER A 6 15.37 -14.18 -23.74
N GLN A 7 15.75 -13.26 -22.85
CA GLN A 7 16.07 -13.58 -21.45
C GLN A 7 14.80 -13.87 -20.62
N LEU A 8 13.71 -13.14 -20.87
CA LEU A 8 12.44 -13.38 -20.19
C LEU A 8 11.87 -14.76 -20.54
N PHE A 9 12.00 -15.18 -21.80
CA PHE A 9 11.52 -16.47 -22.28
C PHE A 9 12.34 -17.66 -21.71
N GLN A 10 13.61 -17.45 -21.38
CA GLN A 10 14.47 -18.48 -20.78
C GLN A 10 14.13 -18.75 -19.31
N LEU A 11 13.76 -17.71 -18.55
CA LEU A 11 13.37 -17.85 -17.14
C LEU A 11 12.03 -18.58 -16.93
N GLN A 12 11.17 -18.64 -17.95
CA GLN A 12 9.86 -19.29 -17.86
C GLN A 12 9.93 -20.82 -18.09
N LYS A 13 11.10 -21.36 -18.51
CA LYS A 13 11.21 -22.76 -18.97
C LYS A 13 11.96 -23.71 -18.03
N GLU A 14 12.33 -23.30 -16.82
CA GLU A 14 12.99 -24.18 -15.85
C GLU A 14 12.01 -24.78 -14.82
N PRO A 15 11.91 -26.12 -14.71
CA PRO A 15 11.21 -26.78 -13.61
C PRO A 15 12.10 -26.82 -12.36
N ALA A 16 11.60 -26.30 -11.24
CA ALA A 16 12.28 -26.32 -9.94
C ALA A 16 12.42 -27.76 -9.40
N THR A 17 13.63 -28.32 -9.46
CA THR A 17 14.04 -29.49 -8.69
C THR A 17 14.67 -29.06 -7.35
N SER A 18 14.15 -29.67 -6.28
CA SER A 18 14.51 -29.48 -4.86
C SER A 18 15.96 -29.80 -4.51
N ALA A 19 16.54 -29.10 -3.51
CA ALA A 19 17.42 -29.69 -2.47
C ALA A 19 17.74 -28.75 -1.27
N ALA A 20 17.57 -29.31 -0.06
CA ALA A 20 18.29 -29.12 1.22
C ALA A 20 18.23 -27.74 1.95
N GLN A 21 17.51 -27.63 3.08
CA GLN A 21 17.85 -28.02 4.48
C GLN A 21 18.93 -27.16 5.17
N GLN A 22 18.55 -26.36 6.19
CA GLN A 22 19.10 -26.39 7.56
C GLN A 22 18.37 -25.41 8.53
N PRO A 23 18.51 -25.56 9.88
CA PRO A 23 17.41 -25.37 10.85
C PRO A 23 17.56 -24.22 11.88
N SER A 24 16.39 -23.76 12.35
CA SER A 24 15.97 -23.39 13.73
C SER A 24 16.90 -22.64 14.71
N LYS A 25 16.50 -21.41 15.11
CA LYS A 25 16.04 -21.03 16.48
C LYS A 25 15.95 -19.50 16.69
N LYS A 26 14.75 -19.00 17.06
CA LYS A 26 14.44 -18.14 18.23
C LYS A 26 12.96 -17.71 18.22
N PRO A 27 12.25 -17.72 19.36
CA PRO A 27 10.87 -17.24 19.45
C PRO A 27 10.88 -15.74 19.81
N GLN A 28 10.05 -14.94 19.13
CA GLN A 28 9.76 -13.57 19.55
C GLN A 28 8.26 -13.42 19.71
N SER A 29 7.89 -13.12 20.95
CA SER A 29 6.56 -13.01 21.52
C SER A 29 5.78 -11.79 21.01
N ASP A 30 4.47 -12.02 20.91
CA ASP A 30 3.34 -11.09 21.10
C ASP A 30 3.38 -9.71 20.43
N ARG A 31 2.69 -9.63 19.28
CA ARG A 31 2.16 -8.40 18.71
C ARG A 31 1.04 -7.85 19.61
N LYS A 32 1.33 -6.80 20.36
CA LYS A 32 0.37 -5.72 20.63
C LYS A 32 0.83 -4.48 19.89
N LEU A 33 0.29 -4.27 18.69
CA LEU A 33 0.30 -2.97 18.02
C LEU A 33 -1.16 -2.63 17.72
N VAL A 34 -1.84 -2.20 18.76
CA VAL A 34 -3.04 -1.39 18.63
C VAL A 34 -2.54 0.05 18.42
N ASP A 35 -3.22 0.75 17.51
CA ASP A 35 -3.11 2.18 17.23
C ASP A 35 -2.14 2.60 16.10
N LEU A 36 -2.63 2.49 14.86
CA LEU A 36 -2.21 3.38 13.78
C LEU A 36 -3.40 4.30 13.46
N PRO A 37 -3.22 5.63 13.44
CA PRO A 37 -4.32 6.54 13.23
C PRO A 37 -4.83 6.41 11.79
N LEU A 38 -6.14 6.24 11.71
CA LEU A 38 -6.96 6.36 10.51
C LEU A 38 -6.58 7.66 9.78
N PHE A 39 -5.95 7.52 8.61
CA PHE A 39 -5.74 8.64 7.68
C PHE A 39 -7.12 9.01 7.11
N GLU A 40 -7.85 9.81 7.86
CA GLU A 40 -9.11 10.42 7.46
C GLU A 40 -8.75 11.50 6.43
N MET A 41 -8.86 11.14 5.15
CA MET A 41 -8.72 12.06 4.04
C MET A 41 -9.93 13.00 4.05
N ASN A 42 -9.89 14.01 4.92
CA ASN A 42 -10.87 15.10 4.93
C ASN A 42 -10.66 15.95 3.68
N MET A 43 -11.36 15.59 2.60
CA MET A 43 -11.68 16.50 1.50
C MET A 43 -12.77 17.47 1.97
N ALA A 44 -12.39 18.45 2.77
CA ALA A 44 -13.29 19.53 3.19
C ALA A 44 -12.84 20.84 2.54
N ARG A 45 -13.50 21.15 1.41
CA ARG A 45 -13.94 22.47 0.97
C ARG A 45 -12.88 23.56 0.78
N GLU A 46 -12.71 23.94 -0.47
CA GLU A 46 -12.11 25.19 -0.92
C GLU A 46 -12.88 26.40 -0.36
N GLU A 47 -12.20 27.24 0.41
CA GLU A 47 -12.52 28.66 0.56
C GLU A 47 -11.20 29.40 0.78
N GLY A 48 -10.73 30.08 -0.26
CA GLY A 48 -9.46 30.80 -0.23
C GLY A 48 -9.06 31.40 -1.57
N GLU A 49 -10.01 31.78 -2.43
CA GLU A 49 -9.73 32.73 -3.50
C GLU A 49 -9.68 34.13 -2.88
N GLY A 50 -8.48 34.72 -2.83
CA GLY A 50 -8.33 36.12 -2.45
C GLY A 50 -6.97 36.40 -1.85
N MET A 51 -6.00 36.78 -2.69
CA MET A 51 -5.32 38.08 -2.61
C MET A 51 -4.27 38.14 -3.74
N GLU A 52 -4.67 38.61 -4.93
CA GLU A 52 -3.69 39.26 -5.80
C GLU A 52 -3.32 40.60 -5.14
N THR A 53 -2.17 40.65 -4.48
CA THR A 53 -1.43 41.91 -4.32
C THR A 53 0.04 41.60 -4.61
N THR A 54 0.42 41.75 -5.88
CA THR A 54 1.83 41.89 -6.24
C THR A 54 2.29 43.27 -5.80
N GLU A 55 2.86 43.36 -4.61
CA GLU A 55 3.67 44.51 -4.22
C GLU A 55 4.94 43.98 -3.57
N SER A 56 6.03 44.09 -4.32
CA SER A 56 7.38 43.86 -3.84
C SER A 56 7.74 44.99 -2.88
N GLU A 57 7.38 44.86 -1.60
CA GLU A 57 7.90 45.74 -0.56
C GLU A 57 8.98 45.02 0.26
N SER A 58 10.21 45.52 0.08
CA SER A 58 11.36 45.26 0.95
C SER A 58 11.04 45.63 2.41
N PRO A 59 11.58 44.92 3.41
CA PRO A 59 11.27 45.22 4.80
C PRO A 59 12.10 46.42 5.27
N SER A 60 11.47 47.58 5.48
CA SER A 60 12.03 48.61 6.37
C SER A 60 10.98 49.57 6.95
N THR A 61 11.01 49.59 8.29
CA THR A 61 10.67 50.71 9.17
C THR A 61 9.19 50.94 9.49
N ALA A 62 8.72 50.19 10.50
CA ALA A 62 7.58 50.57 11.31
C ALA A 62 7.72 51.99 11.88
N GLY A 63 6.73 52.85 11.65
CA GLY A 63 6.35 53.90 12.61
C GLY A 63 6.57 55.38 12.27
N THR A 64 6.88 55.78 11.03
CA THR A 64 7.03 57.21 10.69
C THR A 64 5.98 57.67 9.68
N PRO A 65 5.19 58.74 9.95
CA PRO A 65 4.31 59.32 8.94
C PRO A 65 5.13 59.80 7.74
N PRO A 66 4.62 59.67 6.51
CA PRO A 66 5.36 60.09 5.33
C PRO A 66 5.64 61.60 5.40
N PRO A 67 6.83 62.05 4.97
CA PRO A 67 7.20 63.46 5.01
C PRO A 67 6.26 64.31 4.15
N SER A 68 5.97 65.54 4.61
CA SER A 68 5.20 66.51 3.85
C SER A 68 5.87 66.82 2.51
N LEU A 69 5.06 67.10 1.48
CA LEU A 69 5.55 67.49 0.14
C LEU A 69 6.58 68.64 0.22
N GLU A 70 6.36 69.59 1.12
CA GLU A 70 7.28 70.71 1.31
C GLU A 70 8.60 70.29 1.97
N GLN A 71 8.58 69.28 2.84
CA GLN A 71 9.80 68.71 3.45
C GLN A 71 10.62 67.91 2.43
N LEU A 72 9.97 67.24 1.47
CA LEU A 72 10.65 66.56 0.37
C LEU A 72 11.30 67.56 -0.58
N LEU A 73 10.58 68.63 -0.96
CA LEU A 73 11.09 69.67 -1.87
C LEU A 73 12.21 70.53 -1.27
N THR A 74 12.30 70.60 0.06
CA THR A 74 13.36 71.36 0.78
C THR A 74 14.46 70.46 1.33
N SER A 75 14.34 69.14 1.20
CA SER A 75 15.39 68.20 1.63
C SER A 75 16.63 68.35 0.72
N PRO A 76 17.86 68.39 1.28
CA PRO A 76 19.06 68.40 0.47
C PRO A 76 19.11 67.14 -0.39
N ASP A 77 19.32 67.31 -1.70
CA ASP A 77 19.37 66.24 -2.70
C ASP A 77 20.14 65.02 -2.15
N PRO A 78 19.46 63.90 -1.82
CA PRO A 78 20.14 62.72 -1.37
C PRO A 78 21.01 62.29 -2.54
N LYS A 79 22.34 62.36 -2.36
CA LYS A 79 23.37 61.94 -3.30
C LYS A 79 22.82 60.78 -4.14
N HIS A 80 22.48 61.13 -5.37
CA HIS A 80 21.73 60.32 -6.31
C HIS A 80 22.46 58.98 -6.51
N GLU A 81 22.17 57.97 -5.68
CA GLU A 81 22.32 56.60 -6.16
C GLU A 81 21.42 56.54 -7.39
N PRO A 82 21.94 56.11 -8.54
CA PRO A 82 21.14 56.07 -9.75
C PRO A 82 19.90 55.24 -9.44
N PHE A 83 18.73 55.88 -9.45
CA PHE A 83 17.46 55.20 -9.44
C PHE A 83 17.48 54.30 -10.68
N VAL A 84 17.78 53.01 -10.46
CA VAL A 84 17.77 52.01 -11.51
C VAL A 84 16.30 51.80 -11.82
N TRP A 85 15.81 52.48 -12.87
CA TRP A 85 14.56 52.08 -13.52
C TRP A 85 14.72 50.60 -13.84
N GLN A 86 14.02 49.74 -13.09
CA GLN A 86 13.86 48.34 -13.46
C GLN A 86 13.32 48.39 -14.89
N VAL A 87 14.14 47.96 -15.85
CA VAL A 87 13.75 47.97 -17.26
C VAL A 87 12.49 47.11 -17.35
N GLU A 88 11.39 47.75 -17.75
CA GLU A 88 10.11 47.07 -17.94
C GLU A 88 10.36 45.92 -18.93
N PRO A 89 10.11 44.67 -18.53
CA PRO A 89 10.49 43.52 -19.33
C PRO A 89 9.86 43.62 -20.70
N THR A 90 10.68 43.41 -21.73
CA THR A 90 10.26 43.65 -23.10
C THR A 90 9.12 42.68 -23.45
N LYS A 91 8.13 43.12 -24.24
CA LYS A 91 7.01 42.26 -24.69
C LYS A 91 7.47 40.88 -25.19
N GLU A 92 8.60 40.82 -25.90
CA GLU A 92 9.21 39.59 -26.38
C GLU A 92 9.71 38.67 -25.25
N GLU A 93 10.30 39.23 -24.19
CA GLU A 93 10.71 38.49 -23.00
C GLU A 93 9.50 37.90 -22.26
N LEU A 94 8.40 38.66 -22.18
CA LEU A 94 7.14 38.18 -21.60
C LEU A 94 6.55 37.05 -22.42
N THR A 95 6.51 37.16 -23.75
CA THR A 95 6.03 36.07 -24.62
C THR A 95 6.92 34.83 -24.56
N ASN A 96 8.24 34.99 -24.40
CA ASN A 96 9.17 33.87 -24.24
C ASN A 96 8.99 33.18 -22.88
N LYS A 97 8.78 33.94 -21.80
CA LYS A 97 8.45 33.39 -20.48
C LYS A 97 7.11 32.66 -20.52
N LEU A 98 6.10 33.24 -21.14
CA LEU A 98 4.78 32.64 -21.28
C LEU A 98 4.83 31.32 -22.06
N SER A 99 5.53 31.30 -23.20
CA SER A 99 5.67 30.08 -24.01
C SER A 99 6.44 28.98 -23.27
N THR A 100 7.50 29.35 -22.55
CA THR A 100 8.28 28.42 -21.72
C THR A 100 7.42 27.87 -20.57
N ALA A 101 6.68 28.74 -19.88
CA ALA A 101 5.78 28.33 -18.81
C ALA A 101 4.67 27.41 -19.32
N THR A 102 4.07 27.73 -20.47
CA THR A 102 3.02 26.92 -21.11
C THR A 102 3.55 25.52 -21.44
N ARG A 103 4.74 25.44 -22.06
CA ARG A 103 5.37 24.15 -22.39
C ARG A 103 5.73 23.34 -21.13
N SER A 104 6.19 24.00 -20.07
CA SER A 104 6.46 23.34 -18.80
C SER A 104 5.17 22.80 -18.17
N MET A 105 4.08 23.55 -18.25
CA MET A 105 2.76 23.14 -17.76
C MET A 105 2.23 21.92 -18.52
N GLU A 106 2.32 21.92 -19.85
CA GLU A 106 1.94 20.78 -20.70
C GLU A 106 2.75 19.52 -20.34
N HIS A 107 4.06 19.67 -20.14
CA HIS A 107 4.92 18.56 -19.75
C HIS A 107 4.54 18.00 -18.38
N MET A 108 4.35 18.86 -17.38
CA MET A 108 3.91 18.43 -16.04
C MET A 108 2.54 17.73 -16.09
N ASN A 109 1.61 18.24 -16.90
CA ASN A 109 0.30 17.62 -17.07
C ASN A 109 0.40 16.22 -17.71
N SER A 110 1.29 16.05 -18.69
CA SER A 110 1.57 14.74 -19.28
C SER A 110 2.14 13.75 -18.25
N LEU A 111 3.09 14.18 -17.43
CA LEU A 111 3.67 13.35 -16.35
C LEU A 111 2.63 12.99 -15.29
N LEU A 112 1.74 13.93 -14.97
CA LEU A 112 0.65 13.69 -14.03
C LEU A 112 -0.29 12.61 -14.55
N HIS A 113 -0.71 12.69 -15.82
CA HIS A 113 -1.56 11.65 -16.41
C HIS A 113 -0.88 10.28 -16.49
N GLU A 114 0.43 10.23 -16.78
CA GLU A 114 1.20 8.99 -16.73
C GLU A 114 1.25 8.42 -15.30
N SER A 115 1.43 9.28 -14.30
CA SER A 115 1.42 8.89 -12.89
C SER A 115 0.04 8.40 -12.44
N GLU A 116 -1.05 9.05 -12.86
CA GLU A 116 -2.42 8.62 -12.56
C GLU A 116 -2.74 7.28 -13.21
N ALA A 117 -2.34 7.07 -14.48
CA ALA A 117 -2.56 5.82 -15.19
C ALA A 117 -1.81 4.66 -14.52
N THR A 118 -0.55 4.86 -14.15
CA THR A 118 0.23 3.84 -13.42
C THR A 118 -0.36 3.54 -12.04
N ASN A 119 -0.84 4.56 -11.33
CA ASN A 119 -1.51 4.39 -10.04
C ASN A 119 -2.79 3.56 -10.16
N ALA A 120 -3.62 3.83 -11.18
CA ALA A 120 -4.82 3.04 -11.45
C ALA A 120 -4.50 1.54 -11.65
N ILE A 121 -3.47 1.25 -12.44
CA ILE A 121 -2.99 -0.13 -12.66
C ILE A 121 -2.52 -0.77 -11.35
N LEU A 122 -1.74 -0.05 -10.54
CA LEU A 122 -1.26 -0.55 -9.24
C LEU A 122 -2.43 -0.85 -8.28
N MET A 123 -3.45 0.01 -8.24
CA MET A 123 -4.65 -0.22 -7.44
C MET A 123 -5.39 -1.49 -7.88
N GLU A 124 -5.52 -1.72 -9.18
CA GLU A 124 -6.12 -2.95 -9.72
C GLU A 124 -5.30 -4.19 -9.34
N GLN A 125 -3.97 -4.14 -9.53
CA GLN A 125 -3.08 -5.24 -9.15
C GLN A 125 -3.16 -5.57 -7.66
N ILE A 126 -3.21 -4.55 -6.79
CA ILE A 126 -3.40 -4.74 -5.36
C ILE A 126 -4.73 -5.44 -5.07
N SER A 127 -5.81 -5.03 -5.74
CA SER A 127 -7.13 -5.67 -5.58
C SER A 127 -7.11 -7.14 -6.02
N LEU A 128 -6.52 -7.43 -7.18
CA LEU A 128 -6.37 -8.78 -7.71
C LEU A 128 -5.52 -9.66 -6.78
N LEU A 129 -4.35 -9.18 -6.35
CA LEU A 129 -3.49 -9.92 -5.40
C LEU A 129 -4.21 -10.21 -4.09
N LYS A 130 -4.93 -9.23 -3.54
CA LYS A 130 -5.73 -9.43 -2.31
C LYS A 130 -6.81 -10.50 -2.52
N SER A 131 -7.47 -10.51 -3.67
CA SER A 131 -8.48 -11.54 -4.00
C SER A 131 -7.85 -12.93 -4.13
N GLU A 132 -6.67 -13.00 -4.73
CA GLU A 132 -5.93 -14.23 -4.98
C GLU A 132 -5.39 -14.83 -3.68
N MET A 133 -4.88 -14.01 -2.78
CA MET A 133 -4.48 -14.42 -1.42
C MET A 133 -5.65 -15.09 -0.70
N ARG A 134 -6.82 -14.44 -0.65
CA ARG A 134 -8.02 -15.00 -0.01
C ARG A 134 -8.52 -16.29 -0.68
N ARG A 135 -8.27 -16.45 -1.99
CA ARG A 135 -8.60 -17.67 -2.73
C ARG A 135 -7.65 -18.80 -2.35
N LEU A 136 -6.35 -18.51 -2.31
CA LEU A 136 -5.30 -19.46 -1.95
C LEU A 136 -5.44 -19.93 -0.50
N GLU A 137 -5.73 -19.03 0.44
CA GLU A 137 -5.96 -19.38 1.86
C GLU A 137 -7.10 -20.39 2.00
N ARG A 138 -8.25 -20.15 1.37
CA ARG A 138 -9.38 -21.10 1.37
C ARG A 138 -9.02 -22.43 0.69
N ASN A 139 -8.22 -22.39 -0.37
CA ASN A 139 -7.77 -23.62 -1.01
C ASN A 139 -6.82 -24.41 -0.11
N GLN A 140 -5.91 -23.74 0.61
CA GLN A 140 -5.03 -24.37 1.58
C GLN A 140 -5.81 -25.00 2.74
N GLU A 141 -6.84 -24.31 3.24
CA GLU A 141 -7.74 -24.87 4.26
C GLU A 141 -8.47 -26.13 3.74
N ARG A 142 -8.92 -26.11 2.48
CA ARG A 142 -9.53 -27.28 1.83
C ARG A 142 -8.53 -28.43 1.68
N GLU A 143 -7.31 -28.16 1.23
CA GLU A 143 -6.26 -29.19 1.11
C GLU A 143 -5.94 -29.81 2.47
N LYS A 144 -5.84 -29.00 3.52
CA LYS A 144 -5.69 -29.48 4.90
C LYS A 144 -6.88 -30.34 5.32
N SER A 145 -8.10 -29.94 4.98
CA SER A 145 -9.31 -30.72 5.25
C SER A 145 -9.31 -32.06 4.49
N VAL A 146 -8.87 -32.08 3.23
CA VAL A 146 -8.72 -33.32 2.44
C VAL A 146 -7.71 -34.26 3.08
N ALA A 147 -6.53 -33.76 3.47
CA ALA A 147 -5.52 -34.56 4.18
C ALA A 147 -6.05 -35.12 5.52
N ASN A 148 -6.81 -34.31 6.27
CA ASN A 148 -7.48 -34.77 7.50
C ASN A 148 -8.50 -35.88 7.22
N LEU A 149 -9.26 -35.79 6.12
CA LEU A 149 -10.20 -36.82 5.71
C LEU A 149 -9.49 -38.11 5.27
N GLU A 150 -8.35 -38.02 4.60
CA GLU A 150 -7.55 -39.19 4.25
C GLU A 150 -7.01 -39.91 5.50
N TYR A 151 -6.54 -39.14 6.48
CA TYR A 151 -6.15 -39.68 7.78
C TYR A 151 -7.35 -40.35 8.48
N LEU A 152 -8.49 -39.67 8.54
CA LEU A 152 -9.71 -40.21 9.15
C LEU A 152 -10.16 -41.50 8.45
N LYS A 153 -10.09 -41.57 7.12
CA LYS A 153 -10.37 -42.78 6.34
C LYS A 153 -9.51 -43.95 6.83
N ASN A 154 -8.21 -43.74 7.01
CA ASN A 154 -7.30 -44.79 7.48
C ASN A 154 -7.65 -45.23 8.90
N VAL A 155 -7.96 -44.28 9.79
CA VAL A 155 -8.39 -44.56 11.17
C VAL A 155 -9.71 -45.34 11.20
N LEU A 156 -10.69 -44.96 10.37
CA LEU A 156 -11.97 -45.64 10.27
C LEU A 156 -11.81 -47.06 9.71
N LEU A 157 -10.99 -47.24 8.68
CA LEU A 157 -10.66 -48.58 8.17
C LEU A 157 -10.06 -49.44 9.27
N GLN A 158 -9.07 -48.91 10.00
CA GLN A 158 -8.47 -49.62 11.13
C GLN A 158 -9.51 -49.95 12.21
N PHE A 159 -10.38 -49.01 12.56
CA PHE A 159 -11.44 -49.21 13.55
C PHE A 159 -12.44 -50.31 13.15
N ILE A 160 -12.80 -50.39 11.86
CA ILE A 160 -13.72 -51.41 11.34
C ILE A 160 -13.08 -52.80 11.34
N PHE A 161 -11.81 -52.91 10.95
CA PHE A 161 -11.12 -54.20 10.84
C PHE A 161 -10.53 -54.72 12.16
N LEU A 162 -10.30 -53.87 13.15
CA LEU A 162 -9.87 -54.29 14.48
C LEU A 162 -10.98 -55.03 15.23
N ARG A 163 -10.58 -56.09 15.95
CA ARG A 163 -11.47 -56.77 16.90
C ARG A 163 -11.76 -55.85 18.09
N ALA A 164 -12.87 -56.10 18.77
CA ALA A 164 -13.21 -55.40 20.00
C ALA A 164 -12.08 -55.56 21.04
N GLY A 165 -11.77 -54.48 21.76
CA GLY A 165 -10.65 -54.42 22.69
C GLY A 165 -9.97 -53.05 22.75
N SER A 166 -8.89 -52.98 23.53
CA SER A 166 -8.21 -51.74 23.91
C SER A 166 -7.73 -50.91 22.71
N GLU A 167 -7.24 -51.56 21.65
CA GLU A 167 -6.76 -50.87 20.44
C GLU A 167 -7.90 -50.17 19.69
N LYS A 168 -9.08 -50.79 19.62
CA LYS A 168 -10.26 -50.21 18.99
C LYS A 168 -10.82 -49.05 19.81
N GLN A 169 -10.78 -49.15 21.15
CA GLN A 169 -11.14 -48.04 22.05
C GLN A 169 -10.17 -46.86 21.93
N ALA A 170 -8.87 -47.10 21.69
CA ALA A 170 -7.87 -46.05 21.53
C ALA A 170 -8.11 -45.15 20.29
N LEU A 171 -8.83 -45.63 19.29
CA LEU A 171 -9.16 -44.87 18.08
C LEU A 171 -10.40 -43.96 18.26
N LEU A 172 -11.26 -44.21 19.26
CA LEU A 172 -12.48 -43.44 19.50
C LEU A 172 -12.26 -41.94 19.73
N PRO A 173 -11.27 -41.49 20.53
CA PRO A 173 -11.02 -40.06 20.71
C PRO A 173 -10.68 -39.34 19.41
N VAL A 174 -9.93 -40.02 18.52
CA VAL A 174 -9.54 -39.48 17.22
C VAL A 174 -10.75 -39.35 16.30
N ILE A 175 -11.57 -40.40 16.21
CA ILE A 175 -12.82 -40.41 15.43
C ILE A 175 -13.79 -39.34 15.96
N HIS A 176 -13.95 -39.25 17.28
CA HIS A 176 -14.80 -38.22 17.91
C HIS A 176 -14.35 -36.80 17.59
N THR A 177 -13.04 -36.53 17.63
CA THR A 177 -12.50 -35.20 17.35
C THR A 177 -12.63 -34.84 15.87
N MET A 178 -12.36 -35.79 14.97
CA MET A 178 -12.40 -35.55 13.52
C MET A 178 -13.81 -35.49 12.94
N LEU A 179 -14.77 -36.24 13.49
CA LEU A 179 -16.18 -36.23 13.06
C LEU A 179 -17.09 -35.37 13.94
N GLN A 180 -16.57 -34.79 15.03
CA GLN A 180 -17.33 -34.01 16.02
C GLN A 180 -18.59 -34.76 16.52
N LEU A 181 -18.41 -36.03 16.90
CA LEU A 181 -19.53 -36.88 17.27
C LEU A 181 -20.29 -36.34 18.49
N SER A 182 -21.61 -36.44 18.46
CA SER A 182 -22.46 -36.23 19.63
C SER A 182 -22.19 -37.27 20.74
N PRO A 183 -22.58 -36.99 22.00
CA PRO A 183 -22.43 -37.95 23.10
C PRO A 183 -23.12 -39.30 22.82
N GLU A 184 -24.26 -39.27 22.14
CA GLU A 184 -25.04 -40.43 21.76
C GLU A 184 -24.31 -41.30 20.73
N GLU A 185 -23.75 -40.70 19.69
CA GLU A 185 -22.96 -41.39 18.67
C GLU A 185 -21.67 -41.98 19.25
N LYS A 186 -21.01 -41.22 20.13
CA LYS A 186 -19.82 -41.69 20.86
C LYS A 186 -20.13 -42.92 21.72
N SER A 187 -21.26 -42.93 22.41
CA SER A 187 -21.69 -44.07 23.23
C SER A 187 -21.93 -45.33 22.38
N LYS A 188 -22.61 -45.19 21.23
CA LYS A 188 -22.84 -46.29 20.28
C LYS A 188 -21.52 -46.91 19.79
N LEU A 189 -20.55 -46.08 19.39
CA LEU A 189 -19.25 -46.59 18.93
C LEU A 189 -18.43 -47.20 20.07
N SER A 190 -18.54 -46.68 21.30
CA SER A 190 -17.88 -47.26 22.47
C SER A 190 -18.39 -48.66 22.80
N ALA A 191 -19.70 -48.90 22.67
CA ALA A 191 -20.29 -50.23 22.86
C ALA A 191 -19.81 -51.26 21.81
N ILE A 192 -19.57 -50.84 20.56
CA ILE A 192 -19.06 -51.71 19.47
C ILE A 192 -17.56 -51.98 19.62
N ALA A 193 -16.84 -51.08 20.28
CA ALA A 193 -15.41 -51.20 20.51
C ALA A 193 -15.06 -52.00 21.78
N GLN A 194 -16.05 -52.31 22.63
CA GLN A 194 -15.90 -52.96 23.94
C GLN A 194 -15.79 -54.47 23.83
#